data_AF-A0A520IAB0-F1
#
_entry.id   AF-A0A520IAB0-F1
#
_cell.length_a   1.000
_cell.length_b   1.000
_cell.length_c   1.000
_cell.angle_alpha   90.00
_cell.angle_beta   90.00
_cell.angle_gamma   90.00
#
_symmetry.space_group_name_H-M   'P 1'
#
loop_
_entity.id
_entity.type
_entity.pdbx_description
1 polymer ?
#
loop_
_entity_poly.entity_id
_entity_poly.type
_entity_poly.pdbx_seq_one_letter_code
_entity_poly.pdbx_strand_id
1 'polypeptide(L)'
;MGENIQNLDGLAVSLNKMIDHIQVILPNSKILITGTFWKNVPVNDIFVQVANQRHLPFVKLSQLDLNENISSIGSTVLSVDGLPYKITNQAVAGHPGDQGMLKMAEAIFQGIQAMMQQTISR
;
A
#
# COMPACT_ATOMS: atom_id res chain seq x y z
N MET A 1 5.16 0.98 -5.20
CA MET A 1 5.42 2.29 -5.86
C MET A 1 4.44 3.30 -5.27
N GLY A 2 4.84 4.54 -4.97
CA GLY A 2 3.88 5.56 -4.50
C GLY A 2 4.46 6.64 -3.58
N GLU A 3 5.37 6.27 -2.68
CA GLU A 3 5.88 7.17 -1.63
C GLU A 3 6.62 8.40 -2.17
N ASN A 4 7.55 8.20 -3.11
CA ASN A 4 8.48 9.24 -3.56
C ASN A 4 8.18 9.71 -5.00
N ILE A 5 6.93 9.62 -5.44
CA ILE A 5 6.55 10.03 -6.80
C ILE A 5 6.41 11.55 -6.86
N GLN A 6 7.33 12.19 -7.57
CA GLN A 6 7.30 13.65 -7.82
C GLN A 6 6.74 13.99 -9.19
N ASN A 7 6.90 13.11 -10.17
CA ASN A 7 6.30 13.23 -11.50
C ASN A 7 5.25 12.15 -11.71
N LEU A 8 4.02 12.56 -12.00
CA LEU A 8 2.89 11.67 -12.26
C LEU A 8 2.83 11.20 -13.72
N ASP A 9 3.61 11.82 -14.60
CA ASP A 9 3.66 11.48 -16.03
C ASP A 9 3.99 10.00 -16.20
N GLY A 10 3.09 9.30 -16.89
CA GLY A 10 3.26 7.87 -17.16
C GLY A 10 3.06 6.96 -15.95
N LEU A 11 2.67 7.45 -14.76
CA LEU A 11 2.39 6.59 -13.61
C LEU A 11 1.26 5.59 -13.91
N ALA A 12 0.14 6.08 -14.44
CA ALA A 12 -0.98 5.23 -14.84
C ALA A 12 -0.57 4.20 -15.92
N VAL A 13 0.24 4.64 -16.89
CA VAL A 13 0.76 3.76 -17.96
C VAL A 13 1.66 2.68 -17.38
N SER A 14 2.57 3.05 -16.47
CA SER A 14 3.51 2.12 -15.84
C SER A 14 2.79 1.12 -14.95
N LEU A 15 1.79 1.57 -14.19
CA LEU A 15 0.98 0.70 -13.35
C LEU A 15 0.19 -0.31 -14.21
N ASN A 16 -0.44 0.13 -15.30
CA ASN A 16 -1.12 -0.78 -16.23
C ASN A 16 -0.14 -1.80 -16.84
N LYS A 17 1.04 -1.36 -17.31
CA LYS A 17 2.07 -2.27 -17.84
C LYS A 17 2.53 -3.31 -16.81
N MET A 18 2.65 -2.91 -15.54
CA MET A 18 2.99 -3.84 -14.46
C MET A 18 1.88 -4.88 -14.25
N ILE A 19 0.62 -4.46 -14.24
CA ILE A 19 -0.53 -5.36 -14.11
C ILE A 19 -0.58 -6.32 -15.31
N ASP A 20 -0.46 -5.81 -16.54
CA ASP A 20 -0.37 -6.62 -17.76
C ASP A 20 0.74 -7.67 -17.67
N HIS A 21 1.94 -7.25 -17.24
CA HIS A 21 3.08 -8.14 -17.09
C HIS A 21 2.83 -9.26 -16.07
N ILE A 22 2.27 -8.92 -14.90
CA ILE A 22 1.90 -9.92 -13.87
C ILE A 22 0.89 -10.91 -14.44
N GLN A 23 -0.13 -10.44 -15.17
CA GLN A 23 -1.16 -11.30 -15.74
C GLN A 23 -0.65 -12.17 -16.90
N VAL A 24 0.34 -11.72 -17.66
CA VAL A 24 1.01 -12.55 -18.68
C VAL A 24 1.76 -13.72 -18.04
N ILE A 25 2.52 -13.46 -16.98
CA ILE A 25 3.35 -14.49 -16.32
C ILE A 25 2.49 -15.40 -15.43
N LEU A 26 1.49 -14.82 -14.76
CA LEU A 26 0.63 -15.50 -13.79
C LEU A 26 -0.85 -15.24 -14.14
N PRO A 27 -1.40 -15.90 -15.18
CA PRO A 27 -2.74 -15.61 -15.70
C PRO A 27 -3.87 -15.83 -14.70
N ASN A 28 -3.65 -16.69 -13.70
CA ASN A 28 -4.63 -16.99 -12.66
C ASN A 28 -4.37 -16.23 -11.34
N SER A 29 -3.41 -15.30 -11.32
CA SER A 29 -3.14 -14.49 -10.12
C SER A 29 -4.30 -13.56 -9.81
N LYS A 30 -4.56 -13.36 -8.51
CA LYS A 30 -5.48 -12.31 -8.04
C LYS A 30 -4.67 -11.08 -7.68
N ILE A 31 -5.10 -9.91 -8.16
CA ILE A 31 -4.41 -8.64 -7.92
C ILE A 31 -5.31 -7.75 -7.07
N LEU A 32 -4.75 -7.25 -5.97
CA LEU A 32 -5.35 -6.23 -5.10
C LEU A 32 -4.43 -5.01 -5.16
N ILE A 33 -5.00 -3.83 -5.40
CA ILE A 33 -4.24 -2.57 -5.40
C ILE A 33 -4.43 -1.89 -4.04
N THR A 34 -3.35 -1.36 -3.47
CA THR A 34 -3.43 -0.54 -2.26
C THR A 34 -3.07 0.90 -2.57
N GLY A 35 -3.68 1.84 -1.86
CA GLY A 35 -3.22 3.23 -1.81
C GLY A 35 -1.91 3.38 -1.04
N THR A 36 -1.41 4.61 -0.96
CA THR A 36 -0.28 4.98 -0.09
C THR A 36 -0.75 5.17 1.35
N PHE A 37 0.16 4.96 2.31
CA PHE A 37 -0.09 5.30 3.71
C PHE A 37 -0.28 6.81 3.88
N TRP A 38 0.58 7.63 3.29
CA TRP A 38 0.44 9.09 3.37
C TRP A 38 -0.72 9.60 2.50
N LYS A 39 -1.27 10.75 2.87
CA LYS A 39 -2.31 11.47 2.11
C LYS A 39 -1.79 12.10 0.80
N ASN A 40 -1.19 11.30 -0.07
CA ASN A 40 -0.79 11.70 -1.41
C ASN A 40 -1.98 11.55 -2.37
N VAL A 41 -2.87 12.54 -2.39
CA VAL A 41 -4.12 12.49 -3.19
C VAL A 41 -3.85 12.23 -4.67
N PRO A 42 -2.93 12.93 -5.36
CA PRO A 42 -2.71 12.72 -6.80
C PRO A 42 -2.27 11.29 -7.15
N VAL A 43 -1.39 10.68 -6.35
CA VAL A 43 -0.96 9.28 -6.56
C VAL A 43 -2.10 8.31 -6.29
N ASN A 44 -2.85 8.51 -5.20
CA ASN A 44 -3.96 7.64 -4.83
C ASN A 44 -5.09 7.70 -5.87
N ASP A 45 -5.39 8.87 -6.42
CA ASP A 45 -6.41 9.01 -7.47
C ASP A 45 -6.05 8.22 -8.72
N ILE A 46 -4.77 8.22 -9.12
CA ILE A 46 -4.28 7.39 -10.23
C ILE A 46 -4.42 5.89 -9.90
N PHE A 47 -4.13 5.47 -8.68
CA PHE A 47 -4.28 4.06 -8.29
C PHE A 47 -5.74 3.63 -8.27
N VAL A 48 -6.64 4.46 -7.74
CA VAL A 48 -8.09 4.24 -7.77
C VAL A 48 -8.59 4.18 -9.22
N GLN A 49 -8.14 5.12 -10.08
CA GLN A 49 -8.50 5.14 -11.49
C GLN A 49 -8.11 3.82 -12.18
N VAL A 50 -6.85 3.37 -12.01
CA VAL A 50 -6.38 2.14 -12.65
C VAL A 50 -7.08 0.91 -12.06
N ALA A 51 -7.32 0.86 -10.75
CA ALA A 51 -8.08 -0.22 -10.12
C ALA A 51 -9.49 -0.33 -10.72
N ASN A 52 -10.20 0.79 -10.85
CA ASN A 52 -11.54 0.83 -11.45
C ASN A 52 -11.53 0.42 -12.92
N GLN A 53 -10.58 0.94 -13.71
CA GLN A 53 -10.43 0.59 -15.14
C GLN A 53 -10.17 -0.90 -15.37
N ARG A 54 -9.48 -1.55 -14.43
CA ARG A 54 -9.07 -2.96 -14.53
C ARG A 54 -10.00 -3.89 -13.74
N HIS A 55 -11.07 -3.36 -13.15
CA HIS A 55 -11.99 -4.08 -12.25
C HIS A 55 -11.27 -4.82 -11.12
N LEU A 56 -10.22 -4.21 -10.57
CA LEU A 56 -9.43 -4.74 -9.47
C LEU A 56 -9.88 -4.13 -8.15
N PRO A 57 -9.92 -4.90 -7.05
CA PRO A 57 -10.22 -4.36 -5.73
C PRO A 57 -9.13 -3.38 -5.28
N PHE A 58 -9.56 -2.36 -4.53
CA PHE A 58 -8.69 -1.30 -4.02
C PHE A 58 -8.83 -1.16 -2.49
N VAL A 59 -7.70 -1.06 -1.79
CA VAL A 59 -7.65 -0.78 -0.34
C VAL A 59 -7.07 0.61 -0.10
N LYS A 60 -7.87 1.51 0.46
CA LYS A 60 -7.43 2.85 0.86
C LYS A 60 -6.64 2.78 2.17
N LEU A 61 -5.38 3.20 2.15
CA LEU A 61 -4.51 3.24 3.34
C LEU A 61 -4.30 4.65 3.89
N SER A 62 -4.60 5.70 3.11
CA SER A 62 -4.36 7.10 3.49
C SER A 62 -5.17 7.63 4.68
N GLN A 63 -6.18 6.87 5.11
CA GLN A 63 -6.92 7.12 6.34
C GLN A 63 -6.13 6.76 7.60
N LEU A 64 -5.04 5.99 7.47
CA LEU A 64 -4.17 5.58 8.57
C LEU A 64 -3.05 6.60 8.85
N ASP A 65 -2.94 7.66 8.04
CA ASP A 65 -2.03 8.79 8.23
C ASP A 65 -2.46 9.66 9.43
N LEU A 66 -2.24 9.11 10.62
CA LEU A 66 -2.59 9.63 11.94
C LEU A 66 -1.35 9.56 12.84
N ASN A 67 -1.18 10.54 13.74
CA ASN A 67 0.02 10.63 14.58
C ASN A 67 0.29 9.35 15.37
N GLU A 68 -0.74 8.64 15.88
CA GLU A 68 -0.53 7.40 16.62
C GLU A 68 -0.04 6.21 15.78
N ASN A 69 -0.07 6.34 14.45
CA ASN A 69 0.39 5.32 13.52
C ASN A 69 1.76 5.65 12.93
N ILE A 70 2.26 6.87 13.13
CA ILE A 70 3.52 7.36 12.60
C ILE A 70 4.61 7.21 13.67
N SER A 71 5.81 6.85 13.24
CA SER A 71 6.96 6.78 14.13
C SER A 71 7.54 8.16 14.44
N SER A 72 8.67 8.21 15.15
CA SER A 72 9.37 9.46 15.43
C SER A 72 10.85 9.21 15.70
N ILE A 73 11.67 10.27 15.66
CA ILE A 73 13.06 10.17 16.14
C ILE A 73 13.05 9.70 17.60
N GLY A 74 13.81 8.65 17.87
CA GLY A 74 13.93 8.06 19.20
C GLY A 74 12.91 6.96 19.50
N SER A 75 11.90 6.75 18.65
CA SER A 75 11.00 5.59 18.74
C SER A 75 11.79 4.29 18.58
N THR A 76 11.41 3.27 19.35
CA THR A 76 11.88 1.89 19.16
C THR A 76 10.88 1.15 18.25
N VAL A 77 11.39 0.50 17.22
CA VAL A 77 10.63 -0.39 16.32
C VAL A 77 11.33 -1.75 16.26
N LEU A 78 10.68 -2.77 15.74
CA LEU A 78 11.33 -4.07 15.50
C LEU A 78 11.96 -4.11 14.10
N SER A 79 13.23 -4.51 14.02
CA SER A 79 13.90 -4.80 12.74
C SER A 79 13.43 -6.14 12.15
N VAL A 80 13.89 -6.43 10.93
CA VAL A 80 13.51 -7.64 10.17
C VAL A 80 13.87 -8.96 10.87
N ASP A 81 14.83 -8.93 11.79
CA ASP A 81 15.27 -10.05 12.63
C ASP A 81 14.57 -10.08 14.01
N GLY A 82 13.61 -9.17 14.24
CA GLY A 82 12.86 -9.06 15.49
C GLY A 82 13.61 -8.35 16.62
N LEU A 83 14.76 -7.74 16.35
CA LEU A 83 15.51 -6.99 17.35
C LEU A 83 14.98 -5.56 17.51
N PRO A 84 15.07 -4.95 18.71
CA PRO A 84 14.72 -3.55 18.90
C PRO A 84 15.71 -2.63 18.16
N TYR A 85 15.19 -1.72 17.34
CA TYR A 85 15.94 -0.69 16.63
C TYR A 85 15.41 0.70 17.00
N LYS A 86 16.31 1.61 17.37
CA LYS A 86 15.96 3.00 17.67
C LYS A 86 16.08 3.85 16.43
N ILE A 87 15.01 4.56 16.06
CA ILE A 87 15.01 5.42 14.87
C ILE A 87 15.85 6.67 15.14
N THR A 88 16.90 6.82 14.36
CA THR A 88 17.79 8.00 14.39
C THR A 88 17.78 8.78 13.08
N ASN A 89 17.23 8.21 12.00
CA ASN A 89 17.17 8.82 10.68
C ASN A 89 15.85 9.59 10.49
N GLN A 90 15.96 10.89 10.19
CA GLN A 90 14.80 11.77 9.98
C GLN A 90 13.91 11.32 8.80
N ALA A 91 14.49 10.73 7.76
CA ALA A 91 13.71 10.21 6.63
C ALA A 91 12.81 9.04 7.06
N VAL A 92 13.25 8.25 8.04
CA VAL A 92 12.48 7.13 8.62
C VAL A 92 11.46 7.64 9.64
N ALA A 93 11.73 8.75 10.31
CA ALA A 93 10.91 9.30 11.39
C ALA A 93 9.50 9.80 10.99
N GLY A 94 9.13 9.74 9.71
CA GLY A 94 7.77 10.02 9.23
C GLY A 94 7.04 8.81 8.64
N HIS A 95 7.63 7.61 8.76
CA HIS A 95 7.04 6.37 8.28
C HIS A 95 6.09 5.75 9.31
N PRO A 96 5.20 4.84 8.90
CA PRO A 96 4.41 4.05 9.84
C PRO A 96 5.31 3.36 10.87
N GLY A 97 5.00 3.52 12.15
CA GLY A 97 5.58 2.71 13.21
C GLY A 97 4.92 1.32 13.29
N ASP A 98 5.26 0.51 14.29
CA ASP A 98 4.73 -0.85 14.45
C ASP A 98 3.19 -0.88 14.44
N GLN A 99 2.54 0.05 15.14
CA GLN A 99 1.08 0.17 15.14
C GLN A 99 0.52 0.54 13.76
N GLY A 100 1.18 1.45 13.04
CA GLY A 100 0.77 1.83 11.68
C GLY A 100 0.90 0.67 10.70
N MET A 101 2.00 -0.07 10.78
CA MET A 101 2.23 -1.28 9.98
C MET A 101 1.20 -2.36 10.28
N LEU A 102 0.85 -2.58 11.55
CA LEU A 102 -0.20 -3.52 11.95
C LEU A 102 -1.56 -3.14 11.33
N LYS A 103 -1.99 -1.88 11.48
CA LYS A 103 -3.28 -1.43 10.91
C LYS A 103 -3.31 -1.50 9.39
N MET A 104 -2.18 -1.23 8.72
CA MET A 104 -2.06 -1.41 7.27
C MET A 104 -2.21 -2.89 6.87
N ALA A 105 -1.54 -3.79 7.59
CA ALA A 105 -1.63 -5.23 7.35
C ALA A 105 -3.06 -5.74 7.54
N GLU A 106 -3.74 -5.30 8.60
CA GLU A 106 -5.15 -5.64 8.86
C GLU A 106 -6.07 -5.18 7.72
N ALA A 107 -5.94 -3.93 7.25
CA ALA A 107 -6.74 -3.39 6.15
C ALA A 107 -6.50 -4.16 4.84
N ILE A 108 -5.24 -4.49 4.52
CA ILE A 108 -4.89 -5.28 3.35
C ILE A 108 -5.44 -6.69 3.46
N PHE A 109 -5.30 -7.33 4.63
CA PHE A 109 -5.81 -8.67 4.86
C PHE A 109 -7.33 -8.74 4.72
N GLN A 110 -8.07 -7.76 5.25
CA GLN A 110 -9.51 -7.64 5.04
C GLN A 110 -9.86 -7.51 3.55
N GLY A 111 -9.10 -6.71 2.79
CA GLY A 111 -9.27 -6.60 1.33
C GLY A 111 -9.05 -7.92 0.61
N ILE A 112 -8.06 -8.70 1.01
CA ILE A 112 -7.79 -10.05 0.47
C ILE A 112 -8.97 -10.99 0.78
N GLN A 113 -9.46 -11.01 2.03
CA GLN A 113 -10.59 -11.85 2.43
C GLN A 113 -11.85 -11.54 1.62
N ALA A 114 -12.18 -10.25 1.45
CA ALA A 114 -13.32 -9.81 0.65
C ALA A 114 -13.19 -10.25 -0.82
N MET A 115 -12.00 -10.09 -1.42
CA MET A 115 -11.71 -10.55 -2.78
C MET A 115 -11.87 -12.07 -2.94
N MET A 116 -11.48 -12.85 -1.93
CA MET A 116 -11.61 -14.31 -1.96
C MET A 116 -13.07 -14.78 -1.84
N GLN A 117 -13.87 -14.15 -0.99
CA GLN A 117 -15.29 -14.50 -0.79
C GLN A 117 -16.12 -14.29 -2.06
N GLN A 118 -15.85 -13.23 -2.83
CA GLN A 118 -16.52 -12.97 -4.11
C GLN A 118 -16.30 -14.06 -5.17
N THR A 119 -15.26 -14.89 -5.01
CA THR A 119 -14.96 -15.99 -5.95
C THR A 119 -15.80 -17.24 -5.68
N ILE A 120 -16.37 -17.38 -4.47
CA ILE A 120 -17.11 -18.58 -4.04
C ILE A 120 -18.63 -18.43 -4.33
N SER A 121 -19.11 -17.21 -4.52
CA SER A 121 -20.53 -16.90 -4.74
C SER A 121 -20.94 -16.80 -6.22
N ARG A 122 -20.09 -17.26 -7.15
CA ARG A 122 -20.38 -17.40 -8.59
C ARG A 122 -20.31 -18.86 -8.97
#